data_AF-A0A7Z0QKA8-F1
#
_entry.id   AF-A0A7Z0QKA8-F1
#
_cell.length_a   1.000
_cell.length_b   1.000
_cell.length_c   1.000
_cell.angle_alpha   90.00
_cell.angle_beta   90.00
_cell.angle_gamma   90.00
#
_symmetry.space_group_name_H-M   'P 1'
#
loop_
_entity.id
_entity.type
_entity.pdbx_description
1 polymer ?
#
loop_
_entity_poly.entity_id
_entity_poly.type
_entity_poly.pdbx_seq_one_letter_code
_entity_poly.pdbx_strand_id
1 'polypeptide(L)'
;MMYLKAGLAALQASGLLAKLIAAAVAALALLAAYGVWHHRVFQSGYDRALADIAAEDLRAIGKATELRDVWRDCRKRGGRWIQSEGKCA
;
A
#
# COMPACT_ATOMS: atom_id res chain seq x y z
N MET A 1 25.15 18.31 17.05
CA MET A 1 26.39 17.53 17.30
C MET A 1 27.00 17.77 18.68
N MET A 2 27.10 19.01 19.18
CA MET A 2 27.67 19.28 20.53
C MET A 2 26.91 18.57 21.66
N TYR A 3 25.57 18.59 21.64
CA TYR A 3 24.75 17.92 22.67
C TYR A 3 24.90 16.39 22.68
N LEU A 4 25.06 15.77 21.50
CA LEU A 4 25.25 14.32 21.39
C LEU A 4 26.60 13.89 21.98
N LYS A 5 27.65 14.66 21.68
CA LYS A 5 29.00 14.44 22.23
C LYS A 5 29.03 14.64 23.75
N ALA A 6 28.36 15.68 24.25
CA ALA A 6 28.25 15.93 25.68
C ALA A 6 27.48 14.83 26.41
N GLY A 7 26.36 14.35 25.84
CA GLY A 7 25.58 13.24 26.39
C GLY A 7 26.36 11.92 26.41
N LEU A 8 27.11 11.61 25.34
CA LEU A 8 27.99 10.44 25.29
C LEU A 8 29.12 10.52 26.33
N ALA A 9 29.77 11.67 26.48
CA ALA A 9 30.81 11.88 27.48
C ALA A 9 30.26 11.71 28.92
N ALA A 10 29.07 12.26 29.20
CA ALA A 10 28.39 12.09 30.47
C ALA A 10 27.98 10.63 30.74
N LEU A 11 27.48 9.93 29.72
CA LEU A 11 27.13 8.50 29.83
C LEU A 11 28.38 7.63 30.03
N GLN A 12 29.49 7.97 29.39
CA GLN A 12 30.75 7.24 29.51
C GLN A 12 31.33 7.35 30.92
N ALA A 13 31.21 8.54 31.54
CA ALA A 13 31.57 8.82 32.93
C ALA A 13 30.57 8.24 33.96
N SER A 14 29.39 7.76 33.53
CA SER A 14 28.37 7.21 34.42
C SER A 14 28.60 5.73 34.78
N GLY A 15 27.94 5.30 35.86
CA GLY A 15 27.98 3.92 36.34
C GLY A 15 27.22 2.92 35.45
N LEU A 16 27.44 1.63 35.69
CA LEU A 16 26.90 0.53 34.87
C LEU A 16 25.37 0.58 34.74
N LEU A 17 24.65 0.89 35.82
CA LEU A 17 23.18 0.97 35.81
C LEU A 17 22.66 2.04 34.83
N ALA A 18 23.29 3.22 34.80
CA ALA A 18 22.90 4.30 33.89
C ALA A 18 23.15 3.94 32.42
N LYS A 19 24.25 3.21 32.14
CA LYS A 19 24.56 2.68 30.80
C LYS A 19 23.53 1.65 30.35
N LEU A 20 23.10 0.76 31.23
CA LEU A 20 22.07 -0.23 30.93
C LEU A 20 20.71 0.43 30.66
N ILE A 21 20.32 1.42 31.45
CA ILE A 21 19.08 2.19 31.23
C ILE A 21 19.13 2.91 29.87
N ALA A 22 20.23 3.59 29.56
CA ALA A 22 20.40 4.28 28.28
C ALA A 22 20.34 3.31 27.09
N ALA A 23 20.97 2.13 27.21
CA ALA A 23 20.90 1.09 26.19
C ALA A 23 19.48 0.56 25.99
N ALA A 24 18.73 0.32 27.08
CA ALA A 24 17.35 -0.13 27.00
C ALA A 24 16.44 0.92 26.33
N VAL A 25 16.60 2.20 26.68
CA VAL A 25 15.85 3.29 26.04
C VAL A 25 16.19 3.41 24.55
N ALA A 26 17.47 3.31 24.19
CA ALA A 26 17.88 3.34 22.79
C ALA A 26 17.31 2.14 22.01
N ALA A 27 17.32 0.94 22.59
CA ALA A 27 16.75 -0.25 21.98
C ALA A 27 15.23 -0.10 21.76
N LEU A 28 14.50 0.41 22.75
CA LEU A 28 13.07 0.69 22.61
C LEU A 28 12.77 1.72 21.51
N ALA A 29 13.57 2.78 21.43
CA ALA A 29 13.43 3.79 20.37
C ALA A 29 13.64 3.19 18.97
N LEU A 30 14.64 2.30 18.82
CA LEU A 30 14.89 1.60 17.56
C LEU A 30 13.75 0.65 17.20
N LEU A 31 13.22 -0.10 18.16
CA LEU A 31 12.07 -1.00 17.92
C LEU A 31 10.82 -0.23 17.51
N ALA A 32 10.55 0.91 18.15
CA ALA A 32 9.43 1.77 17.80
C ALA A 32 9.59 2.34 16.37
N ALA A 33 10.78 2.84 16.03
CA ALA A 33 11.07 3.34 14.69
C ALA A 33 10.93 2.23 13.62
N TYR A 34 11.44 1.03 13.91
CA TYR A 34 11.30 -0.13 13.03
C TYR A 34 9.82 -0.52 12.86
N GLY A 35 9.04 -0.56 13.93
CA GLY A 35 7.61 -0.85 13.89
C GLY A 35 6.84 0.13 13.01
N VAL A 36 7.08 1.44 13.16
CA VAL A 36 6.46 2.47 12.31
C VAL A 36 6.87 2.31 10.84
N TRP A 37 8.16 2.11 10.57
CA TRP A 37 8.65 1.90 9.21
C TRP A 37 8.01 0.67 8.56
N HIS A 38 8.05 -0.46 9.26
CA HIS A 38 7.50 -1.73 8.79
C HIS A 38 5.98 -1.62 8.54
N HIS A 39 5.25 -0.94 9.43
CA HIS A 39 3.82 -0.71 9.25
C HIS A 39 3.52 0.13 8.01
N ARG A 40 4.30 1.20 7.77
CA ARG A 40 4.15 2.04 6.57
C ARG A 40 4.48 1.26 5.28
N VAL A 41 5.51 0.43 5.29
CA VAL A 41 5.85 -0.42 4.15
C VAL A 41 4.70 -1.40 3.87
N PHE A 42 4.15 -2.03 4.90
CA PHE A 42 3.01 -2.94 4.74
C PHE A 42 1.77 -2.22 4.20
N GLN A 43 1.42 -1.06 4.77
CA GLN A 43 0.34 -0.22 4.26
C GLN A 43 0.55 0.16 2.80
N SER A 44 1.77 0.54 2.41
CA SER A 44 2.05 0.87 1.00
C SER A 44 1.85 -0.31 0.04
N GLY A 45 2.12 -1.53 0.49
CA GLY A 45 1.86 -2.75 -0.27
C GLY A 45 0.37 -3.04 -0.38
N TYR A 46 -0.37 -2.88 0.72
CA TYR A 46 -1.82 -3.01 0.75
C TYR A 46 -2.52 -1.98 -0.16
N ASP A 47 -2.13 -0.71 -0.05
CA ASP A 47 -2.70 0.38 -0.84
C ASP A 47 -2.41 0.18 -2.34
N ARG A 48 -1.20 -0.31 -2.69
CA ARG A 48 -0.88 -0.67 -4.08
C ARG A 48 -1.76 -1.80 -4.57
N ALA A 49 -1.92 -2.87 -3.80
CA ALA A 49 -2.78 -3.99 -4.18
C ALA A 49 -4.24 -3.54 -4.35
N LEU A 50 -4.74 -2.67 -3.48
CA LEU A 50 -6.08 -2.08 -3.60
C LEU A 50 -6.21 -1.24 -4.89
N ALA A 51 -5.19 -0.45 -5.22
CA ALA A 51 -5.16 0.34 -6.44
C ALA A 51 -5.14 -0.54 -7.71
N ASP A 52 -4.39 -1.64 -7.69
CA ASP A 52 -4.31 -2.59 -8.80
C ASP A 52 -5.66 -3.28 -9.04
N ILE A 53 -6.32 -3.73 -7.97
CA ILE A 53 -7.69 -4.30 -8.03
C ILE A 53 -8.66 -3.27 -8.60
N ALA A 54 -8.66 -2.04 -8.08
CA ALA A 54 -9.53 -0.98 -8.57
C ALA A 54 -9.29 -0.67 -10.05
N ALA A 55 -8.03 -0.69 -10.50
CA ALA A 55 -7.69 -0.48 -11.90
C ALA A 55 -8.18 -1.63 -12.80
N GLU A 56 -8.10 -2.88 -12.33
CA GLU A 56 -8.68 -4.05 -13.03
C GLU A 56 -10.19 -3.96 -13.13
N ASP A 57 -10.88 -3.62 -12.03
CA ASP A 57 -12.32 -3.46 -11.99
C ASP A 57 -12.80 -2.34 -12.93
N LEU A 58 -12.11 -1.20 -12.94
CA LEU A 58 -12.40 -0.11 -13.89
C LEU A 58 -12.26 -0.56 -15.34
N ARG A 59 -11.22 -1.35 -15.67
CA ARG A 59 -11.05 -1.93 -17.02
C ARG A 59 -12.17 -2.90 -17.36
N ALA A 60 -12.59 -3.75 -16.41
CA ALA A 60 -13.67 -4.70 -16.60
C ALA A 60 -15.02 -4.00 -16.84
N ILE A 61 -15.33 -2.97 -16.04
CA ILE A 61 -16.51 -2.13 -16.20
C ILE A 61 -16.49 -1.42 -17.56
N GLY A 62 -15.34 -0.90 -17.99
CA GLY A 62 -15.17 -0.28 -19.30
C GLY A 62 -15.52 -1.24 -20.44
N LYS A 63 -14.95 -2.45 -20.42
CA LYS A 63 -15.26 -3.50 -21.41
C LYS A 63 -16.74 -3.90 -21.39
N ALA A 64 -17.33 -4.02 -20.20
CA ALA A 64 -18.76 -4.34 -20.06
C ALA A 64 -19.66 -3.22 -20.62
N THR A 65 -19.27 -1.96 -20.41
CA THR A 65 -19.97 -0.79 -20.96
C THR A 65 -19.91 -0.79 -22.48
N GLU A 66 -18.72 -0.98 -23.07
CA GLU A 66 -18.53 -1.07 -24.51
C GLU A 66 -19.35 -2.20 -25.13
N LEU A 67 -19.31 -3.39 -24.53
CA LEU A 67 -20.11 -4.53 -24.98
C LEU A 67 -21.62 -4.23 -24.93
N ARG A 68 -22.07 -3.51 -23.89
CA ARG A 68 -23.47 -3.12 -23.74
C ARG A 68 -23.89 -2.12 -24.81
N ASP A 69 -23.01 -1.22 -25.22
CA ASP A 69 -23.28 -0.29 -26.31
C ASP A 69 -23.41 -1.03 -27.65
N VAL A 70 -22.49 -1.96 -27.93
CA VAL A 70 -22.56 -2.83 -29.13
C VAL A 70 -23.84 -3.67 -29.13
N TRP A 71 -24.18 -4.29 -27.99
CA TRP A 71 -25.43 -5.04 -27.83
C TRP A 71 -26.67 -4.18 -28.08
N ARG A 72 -26.69 -2.96 -27.52
CA ARG A 72 -27.81 -2.03 -27.70
C ARG A 72 -27.96 -1.62 -29.16
N ASP A 73 -26.86 -1.38 -29.86
CA ASP A 73 -26.88 -1.01 -31.27
C ASP A 73 -27.33 -2.17 -32.16
N CYS A 74 -26.93 -3.40 -31.85
CA CYS A 74 -27.45 -4.62 -32.49
C CYS A 74 -28.98 -4.69 -32.39
N ARG A 75 -29.51 -4.49 -31.18
CA ARG A 75 -30.96 -4.53 -30.90
C ARG A 75 -31.72 -3.41 -31.62
N LYS A 76 -31.17 -2.19 -31.65
CA LYS A 76 -31.77 -1.05 -32.38
C LYS A 76 -31.91 -1.30 -33.86
N ARG A 77 -30.98 -2.05 -34.47
CA ARG A 77 -31.01 -2.42 -35.89
C ARG A 77 -31.86 -3.66 -36.19
N GLY A 78 -32.52 -4.23 -35.18
CA GLY A 78 -33.31 -5.47 -35.30
C GLY A 78 -32.46 -6.74 -35.43
N GLY A 79 -31.15 -6.67 -35.19
CA GLY A 79 -30.24 -7.81 -35.27
C GLY A 79 -30.41 -8.79 -34.11
N ARG A 80 -29.87 -10.00 -34.28
CA ARG A 80 -29.88 -11.06 -33.26
C ARG A 80 -28.52 -11.11 -32.55
N TRP A 81 -28.54 -10.91 -31.24
CA TRP A 81 -27.34 -11.02 -30.43
C TRP A 81 -26.91 -12.49 -30.24
N ILE A 82 -25.63 -12.80 -30.52
CA ILE A 82 -25.02 -14.10 -30.25
C ILE A 82 -24.17 -13.98 -28.99
N GLN A 83 -24.70 -14.46 -27.87
CA GLN A 83 -24.11 -14.24 -26.55
C GLN A 83 -22.78 -14.97 -26.34
N SER A 84 -22.60 -16.15 -26.93
CA SER A 84 -21.35 -16.93 -26.85
C SER A 84 -20.17 -16.28 -27.55
N GLU A 85 -20.44 -15.37 -28.50
CA GLU A 85 -19.42 -14.74 -29.34
C GLU A 85 -19.30 -13.24 -29.11
N GLY A 86 -20.19 -12.66 -28.30
CA GLY A 86 -20.21 -11.23 -28.02
C GLY A 86 -20.45 -10.36 -29.26
N LYS A 87 -21.21 -10.86 -30.24
CA LYS A 87 -21.40 -10.19 -31.54
C LYS A 87 -22.85 -10.19 -32.01
N CYS A 88 -23.16 -9.28 -32.93
CA CYS A 88 -24.45 -9.19 -33.60
C CYS A 88 -24.46 -10.01 -34.89
N ALA A 89 -25.58 -10.67 -35.19
CA ALA A 89 -25.87 -11.38 -36.43
C ALA A 89 -27.12 -10.84 -37.13
#